data_AF-A0A6G0QSE6-F1
#
_entry.id   AF-A0A6G0QSE6-F1
#
_cell.length_a   1.000
_cell.length_b   1.000
_cell.length_c   1.000
_cell.angle_alpha   90.00
_cell.angle_beta   90.00
_cell.angle_gamma   90.00
#
_symmetry.space_group_name_H-M   'P 1'
#
loop_
_entity.id
_entity.type
_entity.pdbx_description
1 polymer ?
#
loop_
_entity_poly.entity_id
_entity_poly.type
_entity_poly.pdbx_seq_one_letter_code
_entity_poly.pdbx_strand_id
1 'polypeptide(L)'
;MDQSTLSADSERWRVGERLAPLVLTALVVLKMLMTTLLQKQFIVEWLEVPFQLNIIVGKSTDGRAKAFGGAQTKIAGFGLMADHVYASCISAFSDECQAVPPKYTKKWEPAVRQSRWVSYFKVYKNTKARVNSQTGSGFSLKEIDEGKTLEEAIEAVCPFYFRLDILFG
;
A
#
# COMPACT_ATOMS: atom_id res chain seq x y z
N MET A 1 1.86 -57.31 -33.54
CA MET A 1 0.51 -56.74 -33.42
C MET A 1 0.14 -56.77 -31.94
N ASP A 2 -0.05 -55.70 -31.19
CA ASP A 2 0.34 -54.30 -31.23
C ASP A 2 0.14 -53.82 -29.77
N GLN A 3 1.21 -53.41 -29.07
CA GLN A 3 1.19 -52.97 -27.66
C GLN A 3 1.18 -51.44 -27.55
N SER A 4 0.53 -50.75 -28.48
CA SER A 4 0.69 -49.30 -28.64
C SER A 4 -0.61 -48.52 -28.40
N THR A 5 -1.27 -48.63 -27.24
CA THR A 5 -2.38 -47.70 -26.91
C THR A 5 -2.60 -47.36 -25.43
N LEU A 6 -1.84 -47.90 -24.46
CA LEU A 6 -2.13 -47.70 -23.03
C LEU A 6 -1.21 -46.72 -22.28
N SER A 7 -0.44 -45.87 -22.97
CA SER A 7 0.57 -45.02 -22.30
C SER A 7 0.37 -43.50 -22.40
N ALA A 8 -0.72 -42.99 -23.00
CA ALA A 8 -0.81 -41.56 -23.32
C ALA A 8 -1.72 -40.71 -22.42
N ASP A 9 -2.54 -41.30 -21.54
CA ASP A 9 -3.65 -40.56 -20.88
C ASP A 9 -3.46 -40.28 -19.38
N SER A 10 -2.29 -40.56 -18.81
CA SER A 10 -2.02 -40.37 -17.35
C SER A 10 -1.24 -39.09 -17.00
N GLU A 11 -0.66 -38.40 -17.98
CA GLU A 11 0.22 -37.25 -17.72
C GLU A 11 -0.43 -35.87 -17.90
N ARG A 12 -1.64 -35.79 -18.48
CA ARG A 12 -2.26 -34.50 -18.80
C ARG A 12 -2.84 -33.76 -17.59
N TRP A 13 -3.12 -34.44 -16.48
CA TRP A 13 -3.78 -33.84 -15.31
C TRP A 13 -2.83 -33.35 -14.21
N ARG A 14 -1.52 -33.65 -14.26
CA ARG A 14 -0.57 -33.28 -13.18
C ARG A 14 0.15 -31.93 -13.35
N VAL A 15 -0.20 -31.14 -14.37
CA VAL A 15 0.39 -29.81 -14.60
C VAL A 15 -0.42 -28.70 -13.90
N GLY A 16 -1.74 -28.89 -13.70
CA GLY A 16 -2.61 -27.91 -13.05
C GLY A 16 -2.41 -27.79 -11.53
N GLU A 17 -2.09 -28.88 -10.84
CA GLU A 17 -1.97 -28.89 -9.37
C GLU A 17 -0.62 -28.39 -8.83
N ARG A 18 0.43 -28.31 -9.68
CA ARG A 18 1.75 -27.83 -9.25
C ARG A 18 1.92 -26.32 -9.34
N LEU A 19 1.09 -25.64 -10.13
CA LEU A 19 1.09 -24.18 -10.23
C LEU A 19 0.23 -23.53 -9.14
N ALA A 20 -0.80 -24.21 -8.63
CA ALA A 20 -1.65 -23.69 -7.55
C ALA A 20 -0.87 -23.31 -6.28
N PRO A 21 0.04 -24.13 -5.72
CA PRO A 21 0.80 -23.75 -4.52
C PRO A 21 1.81 -22.64 -4.82
N LEU A 22 2.41 -22.57 -6.01
CA LEU A 22 3.34 -21.49 -6.37
C LEU A 22 2.61 -20.16 -6.61
N VAL A 23 1.45 -20.19 -7.26
CA VAL A 23 0.59 -19.02 -7.46
C VAL A 23 -0.01 -18.57 -6.13
N LEU A 24 -0.45 -19.49 -5.27
CA LEU A 24 -0.94 -19.19 -3.93
C LEU A 24 0.17 -18.64 -3.03
N THR A 25 1.38 -19.21 -3.09
CA THR A 25 2.56 -18.71 -2.37
C THR A 25 2.95 -17.34 -2.91
N ALA A 26 2.96 -17.13 -4.24
CA ALA A 26 3.23 -15.83 -4.84
C ALA A 26 2.15 -14.80 -4.49
N LEU A 27 0.86 -15.16 -4.46
CA LEU A 27 -0.25 -14.30 -4.02
C LEU A 27 -0.19 -14.00 -2.52
N VAL A 28 0.21 -14.96 -1.70
CA VAL A 28 0.41 -14.80 -0.26
C VAL A 28 1.64 -13.93 0.03
N VAL A 29 2.73 -14.13 -0.70
CA VAL A 29 3.94 -13.28 -0.68
C VAL A 29 3.63 -11.87 -1.21
N LEU A 30 2.83 -11.74 -2.27
CA LEU A 30 2.37 -10.46 -2.82
C LEU A 30 1.43 -9.73 -1.83
N LYS A 31 0.52 -10.46 -1.17
CA LYS A 31 -0.31 -9.94 -0.05
C LYS A 31 0.53 -9.55 1.17
N MET A 32 1.68 -10.19 1.41
CA MET A 32 2.64 -9.80 2.45
C MET A 32 3.53 -8.61 2.03
N LEU A 33 3.75 -8.40 0.72
CA LEU A 33 4.53 -7.30 0.18
C LEU A 33 3.74 -6.00 0.02
N MET A 34 2.41 -6.09 -0.14
CA MET A 34 1.53 -4.92 -0.20
C MET A 34 1.42 -4.23 1.16
N THR A 35 1.43 -2.89 1.16
CA THR A 35 1.12 -2.10 2.36
C THR A 35 -0.37 -2.28 2.67
N THR A 36 -0.66 -2.76 3.87
CA THR A 36 -2.03 -3.04 4.32
C THR A 36 -2.87 -1.76 4.45
N LEU A 37 -4.19 -1.89 4.51
CA LEU A 37 -5.09 -0.74 4.70
C LEU A 37 -4.79 0.00 6.01
N LEU A 38 -4.61 -0.73 7.11
CA LEU A 38 -4.25 -0.17 8.42
C LEU A 38 -2.91 0.59 8.37
N GLN A 39 -1.89 0.02 7.71
CA GLN A 39 -0.63 0.74 7.53
C GLN A 39 -0.79 1.99 6.66
N LYS A 40 -1.61 1.95 5.60
CA LYS A 40 -1.91 3.13 4.77
C LYS A 40 -2.57 4.21 5.61
N GLN A 41 -3.49 3.84 6.52
CA GLN A 41 -4.14 4.77 7.43
C GLN A 41 -3.12 5.53 8.27
N PHE A 42 -2.25 4.82 8.99
CA PHE A 42 -1.23 5.47 9.83
C PHE A 42 -0.15 6.22 9.04
N ILE A 43 0.09 5.84 7.77
CA ILE A 43 0.91 6.64 6.87
C ILE A 43 0.25 8.00 6.61
N VAL A 44 -1.05 8.02 6.34
CA VAL A 44 -1.80 9.26 6.05
C VAL A 44 -1.92 10.12 7.30
N GLU A 45 -2.26 9.55 8.46
CA GLU A 45 -2.33 10.27 9.74
C GLU A 45 -1.00 10.97 10.09
N TRP A 46 0.13 10.31 9.85
CA TRP A 46 1.44 10.93 10.00
C TRP A 46 1.65 12.08 8.99
N LEU A 47 1.20 11.93 7.75
CA LEU A 47 1.34 13.00 6.75
C LEU A 47 0.44 14.20 7.01
N GLU A 48 -0.63 14.06 7.78
CA GLU A 48 -1.52 15.17 8.13
C GLU A 48 -0.89 16.18 9.09
N VAL A 49 0.20 15.80 9.78
CA VAL A 49 0.97 16.74 10.58
C VAL A 49 1.83 17.61 9.65
N PRO A 50 1.63 18.94 9.57
CA PRO A 50 2.28 19.78 8.56
C PRO A 50 3.81 19.73 8.59
N PHE A 51 4.39 19.60 9.79
CA PHE A 51 5.83 19.43 9.95
C PHE A 51 6.35 18.13 9.29
N GLN A 52 5.62 17.03 9.48
CA GLN A 52 5.96 15.72 8.95
C GLN A 52 5.78 15.69 7.43
N LEU A 53 4.71 16.31 6.92
CA LEU A 53 4.51 16.54 5.49
C LEU A 53 5.69 17.28 4.86
N ASN A 54 6.13 18.39 5.49
CA ASN A 54 7.23 19.22 4.99
C ASN A 54 8.54 18.42 4.82
N ILE A 55 8.82 17.47 5.72
CA ILE A 55 9.97 16.56 5.59
C ILE A 55 9.88 15.74 4.30
N ILE A 56 8.70 15.17 4.02
CA ILE A 56 8.52 14.27 2.86
C ILE A 56 8.54 15.03 1.54
N VAL A 57 7.89 16.20 1.47
CA VAL A 57 7.93 17.04 0.27
C VAL A 57 9.30 17.69 0.06
N GLY A 58 10.13 17.76 1.10
CA GLY A 58 11.46 18.38 1.04
C GLY A 58 11.40 19.90 1.12
N LYS A 59 10.39 20.44 1.80
CA LYS A 59 10.36 21.85 2.17
C LYS A 59 11.32 22.08 3.34
N SER A 60 11.88 23.27 3.43
CA SER A 60 12.78 23.62 4.54
C SER A 60 12.08 23.39 5.90
N THR A 61 12.79 22.73 6.82
CA THR A 61 12.35 22.45 8.20
C THR A 61 13.17 23.25 9.23
N ASP A 62 13.74 24.38 8.82
CA ASP A 62 14.75 25.17 9.55
C ASP A 62 14.36 25.51 11.00
N GLY A 63 13.07 25.67 11.29
CA GLY A 63 12.58 26.01 12.64
C GLY A 63 12.80 24.92 13.69
N ARG A 64 12.84 23.63 13.31
CA ARG A 64 13.05 22.49 14.22
C ARG A 64 14.32 21.70 13.94
N ALA A 65 14.94 21.88 12.77
CA ALA A 65 16.29 21.37 12.46
C ALA A 65 17.32 21.79 13.54
N LYS A 66 17.17 23.00 14.10
CA LYS A 66 17.99 23.49 15.21
C LYS A 66 17.76 22.73 16.53
N ALA A 67 16.58 22.15 16.76
CA ALA A 67 16.26 21.40 17.98
C ALA A 67 16.79 19.94 17.96
N PHE A 68 17.02 19.39 16.76
CA PHE A 68 17.47 18.00 16.57
C PHE A 68 18.92 17.89 16.04
N GLY A 69 19.69 18.97 16.06
CA GLY A 69 21.12 18.94 15.73
C GLY A 69 21.45 18.84 14.24
N GLY A 70 20.55 19.26 13.34
CA GLY A 70 20.85 19.31 11.90
C GLY A 70 19.61 19.32 10.99
N ALA A 71 19.84 19.51 9.69
CA ALA A 71 18.80 19.41 8.67
C ALA A 71 18.28 17.96 8.60
N GLN A 72 16.98 17.76 8.86
CA GLN A 72 16.37 16.44 8.78
C GLN A 72 16.34 15.97 7.32
N THR A 73 16.98 14.84 7.04
CA THR A 73 16.97 14.25 5.69
C THR A 73 15.64 13.55 5.39
N LYS A 74 15.27 13.44 4.11
CA LYS A 74 14.07 12.69 3.69
C LYS A 74 14.07 11.24 4.20
N ILE A 75 15.23 10.58 4.17
CA ILE A 75 15.37 9.19 4.64
C ILE A 75 15.18 9.08 6.15
N ALA A 76 15.69 10.04 6.94
CA ALA A 76 15.41 10.09 8.37
C ALA A 76 13.92 10.35 8.64
N GLY A 77 13.26 11.17 7.83
CA GLY A 77 11.80 11.33 7.83
C GLY A 77 11.04 10.01 7.60
N PHE A 78 11.47 9.20 6.64
CA PHE A 78 10.89 7.87 6.44
C PHE A 78 11.16 6.91 7.60
N GLY A 79 12.27 7.08 8.33
CA GLY A 79 12.50 6.38 9.59
C GLY A 79 11.43 6.74 10.64
N LEU A 80 11.20 8.03 10.86
CA LEU A 80 10.17 8.51 11.80
C LEU A 80 8.76 8.06 11.41
N MET A 81 8.44 8.05 10.12
CA MET A 81 7.17 7.52 9.62
C MET A 81 7.06 6.01 9.86
N ALA A 82 8.14 5.24 9.70
CA ALA A 82 8.16 3.81 9.98
C ALA A 82 7.96 3.51 11.47
N ASP A 83 8.60 4.30 12.35
CA ASP A 83 8.42 4.21 13.80
C ASP A 83 6.96 4.47 14.19
N HIS A 84 6.36 5.54 13.66
CA HIS A 84 4.96 5.86 13.91
C HIS A 84 4.02 4.74 13.45
N VAL A 85 4.13 4.31 12.19
CA VAL A 85 3.27 3.25 11.64
C VAL A 85 3.38 1.96 12.45
N TYR A 86 4.60 1.60 12.85
CA TYR A 86 4.82 0.42 13.69
C TYR A 86 4.12 0.57 15.05
N ALA A 87 4.39 1.65 15.79
CA ALA A 87 3.81 1.88 17.11
C ALA A 87 2.28 1.93 17.06
N SER A 88 1.70 2.63 16.07
CA SER A 88 0.25 2.76 15.92
C SER A 88 -0.40 1.43 15.53
N CYS A 89 0.24 0.60 14.67
CA CYS A 89 -0.25 -0.74 14.38
C CYS A 89 -0.26 -1.62 15.63
N ILE A 90 0.82 -1.63 16.41
CA ILE A 90 0.88 -2.43 17.66
C ILE A 90 -0.20 -1.98 18.65
N SER A 91 -0.37 -0.67 18.82
CA SER A 91 -1.33 -0.09 19.76
C SER A 91 -2.76 -0.46 19.37
N ALA A 92 -3.12 -0.35 18.08
CA ALA A 92 -4.46 -0.69 17.59
C ALA A 92 -4.91 -2.13 17.95
N PHE A 93 -4.00 -3.11 17.88
CA PHE A 93 -4.32 -4.48 18.32
C PHE A 93 -4.28 -4.65 19.84
N SER A 94 -3.35 -3.97 20.52
CA SER A 94 -3.17 -4.09 21.96
C SER A 94 -4.35 -3.49 22.73
N ASP A 95 -4.86 -2.35 22.27
CA ASP A 95 -6.01 -1.65 22.85
C ASP A 95 -7.29 -2.48 22.73
N GLU A 96 -7.43 -3.25 21.64
CA GLU A 96 -8.52 -4.18 21.42
C GLU A 96 -8.30 -5.56 22.07
N CYS A 97 -7.23 -5.74 22.87
CA CYS A 97 -6.83 -7.01 23.47
C CYS A 97 -6.67 -8.16 22.45
N GLN A 98 -6.30 -7.83 21.21
CA GLN A 98 -6.08 -8.78 20.13
C GLN A 98 -4.60 -9.16 19.99
N ALA A 99 -4.34 -10.39 19.57
CA ALA A 99 -2.99 -10.81 19.22
C ALA A 99 -2.51 -10.05 17.97
N VAL A 100 -1.34 -9.39 18.07
CA VAL A 100 -0.74 -8.67 16.95
C VAL A 100 -0.38 -9.65 15.83
N PRO A 101 -0.93 -9.48 14.61
CA PRO A 101 -0.56 -10.32 13.47
C PRO A 101 0.95 -10.24 13.13
N PRO A 102 1.61 -11.35 12.74
CA PRO A 102 3.06 -11.38 12.48
C PRO A 102 3.58 -10.36 11.45
N LYS A 103 2.72 -9.86 10.58
CA LYS A 103 3.09 -8.84 9.57
C LYS A 103 3.34 -7.45 10.17
N TYR A 104 2.86 -7.19 11.39
CA TYR A 104 3.01 -5.92 12.09
C TYR A 104 4.07 -5.96 13.20
N THR A 105 4.57 -7.15 13.56
CA THR A 105 5.57 -7.32 14.63
C THR A 105 6.97 -6.89 14.21
N LYS A 106 7.21 -6.65 12.92
CA LYS A 106 8.50 -6.17 12.40
C LYS A 106 8.37 -4.74 11.89
N LYS A 107 9.14 -3.84 12.49
CA LYS A 107 9.33 -2.48 12.00
C LYS A 107 10.01 -2.48 10.62
N TRP A 108 9.60 -1.56 9.75
CA TRP A 108 10.27 -1.36 8.47
C TRP A 108 11.54 -0.54 8.61
N GLU A 109 12.55 -0.92 7.83
CA GLU A 109 13.71 -0.06 7.60
C GLU A 109 13.31 1.21 6.84
N PRO A 110 13.99 2.35 7.04
CA PRO A 110 13.67 3.61 6.37
C PRO A 110 13.60 3.50 4.85
N ALA A 111 14.50 2.74 4.22
CA ALA A 111 14.51 2.53 2.77
C ALA A 111 13.30 1.71 2.29
N VAL A 112 12.89 0.69 3.06
CA VAL A 112 11.69 -0.11 2.78
C VAL A 112 10.45 0.77 2.92
N ARG A 113 10.41 1.63 3.94
CA ARG A 113 9.32 2.58 4.14
C ARG A 113 9.25 3.57 2.97
N GLN A 114 10.37 4.14 2.53
CA GLN A 114 10.42 5.00 1.36
C GLN A 114 9.88 4.29 0.11
N SER A 115 10.33 3.07 -0.19
CA SER A 115 9.85 2.29 -1.33
C SER A 115 8.34 2.10 -1.31
N ARG A 116 7.80 1.67 -0.16
CA ARG A 116 6.35 1.48 0.04
C ARG A 116 5.57 2.79 -0.11
N TRP A 117 6.11 3.92 0.35
CA TRP A 117 5.50 5.24 0.15
C TRP A 117 5.44 5.59 -1.33
N VAL A 118 6.56 5.45 -2.04
CA VAL A 118 6.65 5.76 -3.48
C VAL A 118 5.63 4.94 -4.27
N SER A 119 5.48 3.65 -3.95
CA SER A 119 4.46 2.79 -4.58
C SER A 119 3.04 3.29 -4.30
N TYR A 120 2.71 3.61 -3.05
CA TYR A 120 1.37 4.09 -2.69
C TYR A 120 1.07 5.48 -3.30
N PHE A 121 2.03 6.39 -3.25
CA PHE A 121 1.91 7.73 -3.84
C PHE A 121 1.80 7.67 -5.37
N LYS A 122 2.44 6.69 -6.02
CA LYS A 122 2.23 6.42 -7.45
C LYS A 122 0.79 6.03 -7.75
N VAL A 123 0.16 5.21 -6.92
CA VAL A 123 -1.28 4.87 -7.05
C VAL A 123 -2.11 6.14 -6.96
N TYR A 124 -1.89 6.99 -5.95
CA TYR A 124 -2.57 8.28 -5.82
C TYR A 124 -2.44 9.15 -7.08
N LYS A 125 -1.23 9.36 -7.59
CA LYS A 125 -1.02 10.18 -8.81
C LYS A 125 -1.75 9.60 -10.03
N ASN A 126 -1.73 8.29 -10.19
CA ASN A 126 -2.43 7.63 -11.28
C ASN A 126 -3.95 7.77 -11.14
N THR A 127 -4.48 7.60 -9.92
CA THR A 127 -5.90 7.81 -9.61
C THR A 127 -6.30 9.26 -9.85
N LYS A 128 -5.50 10.24 -9.40
CA LYS A 128 -5.74 11.67 -9.65
C LYS A 128 -5.74 12.00 -11.14
N ALA A 129 -4.80 11.46 -11.91
CA ALA A 129 -4.80 11.61 -13.36
C ALA A 129 -6.07 11.03 -13.99
N ARG A 130 -6.55 9.87 -13.51
CA ARG A 130 -7.82 9.29 -13.95
C ARG A 130 -9.01 10.17 -13.60
N VAL A 131 -9.11 10.66 -12.36
CA VAL A 131 -10.17 11.59 -11.90
C VAL A 131 -10.16 12.86 -12.76
N ASN A 132 -8.99 13.48 -12.96
CA ASN A 132 -8.87 14.70 -13.75
C ASN A 132 -9.17 14.48 -15.25
N SER A 133 -8.90 13.29 -15.78
CA SER A 133 -9.24 12.91 -17.16
C SER A 133 -10.73 12.59 -17.37
N GLN A 134 -11.57 12.68 -16.32
CA GLN A 134 -13.02 12.48 -16.43
C GLN A 134 -13.77 13.56 -17.20
N THR A 135 -13.09 14.46 -17.90
CA THR A 135 -13.67 15.09 -19.10
C THR A 135 -13.92 14.08 -20.24
N GLY A 136 -13.67 12.76 -20.08
CA GLY A 136 -13.95 11.77 -21.13
C GLY A 136 -14.38 10.33 -20.75
N SER A 137 -13.77 9.61 -19.79
CA SER A 137 -14.13 8.18 -19.57
C SER A 137 -13.52 7.43 -18.35
N GLY A 138 -12.79 8.08 -17.44
CA GLY A 138 -11.81 7.41 -16.55
C GLY A 138 -12.33 6.52 -15.40
N PHE A 139 -13.53 6.80 -14.88
CA PHE A 139 -14.30 5.90 -14.02
C PHE A 139 -15.65 5.76 -14.72
N SER A 140 -15.65 5.03 -15.83
CA SER A 140 -16.82 4.91 -16.69
C SER A 140 -17.99 4.36 -15.89
N LEU A 141 -19.19 4.86 -16.18
CA LEU A 141 -20.51 4.52 -15.63
C LEU A 141 -20.77 3.04 -15.27
N LYS A 142 -19.98 2.08 -15.77
CA LYS A 142 -20.07 0.66 -15.41
C LYS A 142 -19.75 0.36 -13.93
N GLU A 143 -18.92 1.16 -13.26
CA GLU A 143 -18.71 1.01 -11.79
C GLU A 143 -19.87 1.64 -10.98
N ILE A 144 -20.58 2.60 -11.58
CA ILE A 144 -21.80 3.22 -11.02
C ILE A 144 -23.03 2.34 -11.26
N ASP A 145 -22.97 1.42 -12.22
CA ASP A 145 -24.01 0.43 -12.54
C ASP A 145 -24.23 -0.62 -11.42
N GLU A 146 -23.34 -0.66 -10.41
CA GLU A 146 -23.49 -1.44 -9.18
C GLU A 146 -24.07 -0.64 -7.99
N GLY A 147 -24.49 0.61 -8.22
CA GLY A 147 -24.99 1.50 -7.15
C GLY A 147 -23.90 2.08 -6.25
N LYS A 148 -22.62 1.88 -6.57
CA LYS A 148 -21.49 2.53 -5.89
C LYS A 148 -21.33 3.96 -6.38
N THR A 149 -21.06 4.85 -5.44
CA THR A 149 -20.70 6.23 -5.72
C THR A 149 -19.32 6.31 -6.38
N LEU A 150 -19.06 7.41 -7.10
CA LEU A 150 -17.75 7.67 -7.71
C LEU A 150 -16.65 7.69 -6.63
N GLU A 151 -16.97 8.24 -5.47
CA GLU A 151 -16.10 8.33 -4.30
C GLU A 151 -15.69 6.96 -3.79
N GLU A 152 -16.63 6.01 -3.69
CA GLU A 152 -16.34 4.63 -3.29
C GLU A 152 -15.48 3.90 -4.32
N ALA A 153 -15.72 4.14 -5.62
CA ALA A 153 -14.88 3.58 -6.68
C ALA A 153 -13.45 4.13 -6.62
N ILE A 154 -13.29 5.43 -6.36
CA ILE A 154 -11.98 6.08 -6.18
C ILE A 154 -11.25 5.50 -4.96
N GLU A 155 -11.92 5.41 -3.81
CA GLU A 155 -11.36 4.90 -2.55
C GLU A 155 -11.04 3.39 -2.63
N ALA A 156 -11.80 2.61 -3.40
CA ALA A 156 -11.49 1.21 -3.67
C ALA A 156 -10.17 1.04 -4.43
N VAL A 157 -9.86 1.96 -5.36
CA VAL A 157 -8.60 1.95 -6.12
C VAL A 157 -7.45 2.54 -5.30
N CYS A 158 -7.68 3.67 -4.64
CA CYS A 158 -6.71 4.37 -3.83
C CYS A 158 -7.31 4.67 -2.45
N PRO A 159 -7.07 3.80 -1.46
CA PRO A 159 -7.54 4.06 -0.12
C PRO A 159 -6.99 5.38 0.41
N PHE A 160 -7.80 6.13 1.14
CA PHE A 160 -7.55 7.48 1.64
C PHE A 160 -7.21 8.50 0.54
N TYR A 161 -7.77 8.35 -0.66
CA TYR A 161 -7.54 9.24 -1.78
C TYR A 161 -7.85 10.69 -1.41
N PHE A 162 -9.02 10.96 -0.82
CA PHE A 162 -9.45 12.33 -0.55
C PHE A 162 -8.57 13.01 0.50
N ARG A 163 -8.12 12.26 1.52
CA ARG A 163 -7.15 12.75 2.50
C ARG A 163 -5.82 13.09 1.85
N LEU A 164 -5.33 12.24 0.95
CA LEU A 164 -4.12 12.52 0.18
C LEU A 164 -4.30 13.72 -0.75
N ASP A 165 -5.46 13.89 -1.37
CA ASP A 165 -5.73 15.02 -2.27
C ASP A 165 -5.84 16.35 -1.50
N ILE A 166 -6.24 16.35 -0.24
CA ILE A 166 -6.13 17.56 0.61
C ILE A 166 -4.66 17.95 0.84
N LEU A 167 -3.76 16.97 0.94
CA LEU A 167 -2.34 17.20 1.26
C LEU A 167 -1.46 17.48 0.02
N PHE A 168 -1.79 16.85 -1.11
CA PHE A 168 -1.00 16.86 -2.35
C PHE A 168 -1.83 17.34 -3.57
N GLY A 169 -3.00 17.92 -3.28
CA GLY A 169 -3.97 18.57 -4.16
C GLY A 169 -3.39 19.57 -5.13
#